data_AF-A0A364Y3H3-F1
#
_entry.id   AF-A0A364Y3H3-F1
#
_cell.length_a   1.000
_cell.length_b   1.000
_cell.length_c   1.000
_cell.angle_alpha   90.00
_cell.angle_beta   90.00
_cell.angle_gamma   90.00
#
_symmetry.space_group_name_H-M   'P 1'
#
loop_
_entity.id
_entity.type
_entity.pdbx_description
1 polymer ?
#
loop_
_entity_poly.entity_id
_entity_poly.type
_entity_poly.pdbx_seq_one_letter_code
_entity_poly.pdbx_strand_id
1 'polypeptide(L)'
;MQKNVAIPLTNIVAFLLFLIAFQASAQLTIIVDKVPEHTPPHDTLFLAGTINDWSPGKDAYQFLKQKNGTYTITLPQTPKKIDFKVTRGSWATVEGDINGNKTGDRNHVNETQTPDSLTIQILSWEDQALLYHWSIVVEDIPANTPFDASLYIAGSFNNWKENDANFKLVRLDNGTYGINIRKTTDSLWFKFNRGSWSSVEARYNGRTLYNRHAVWNKGATVKNITCSIEGWEDLTNGTNLLYSFILLASAFQAIILIVSIAGMKDRHRELGWLFTGLLGITCLVLFARTATYNRTLFNWAPKVLLLSDFVYFLYAPMFFAVIKSLSGISNRSRYLKWIFLIPMLLQFAFYVPLLIQPRDIFINSIIDQKYFWLFNATELIGLVYNIICWIFCARLLNEHYFRPGKLYGRPNSFAYVTALFVHSGLCLLLWFCTHVVYISGKIFHADLRIFHEVNVDIFWVVFALSTSMHAVLIMRYPMLFRIVKEDEEKQKSATVVKDNIDTLKNSLAHMMRKDKPFLNAKLTLQELADQMHTNVHTLSRIINEGYQKNFFDFINEYRIEEFKKLVASDQYKHYTFLALAMEVGFSSKTTFNRSFKKTTGKTPREFFNVAETQLESIS
;
A
#
# COMPACT_ATOMS: atom_id res chain seq x y z
N MET A 1 68.26 -23.84 91.31
CA MET A 1 67.47 -22.79 92.01
C MET A 1 66.67 -22.03 90.98
N GLN A 2 65.35 -22.28 90.92
CA GLN A 2 64.40 -21.48 90.15
C GLN A 2 64.41 -20.04 90.67
N LYS A 3 64.68 -19.05 89.82
CA LYS A 3 64.35 -17.65 90.08
C LYS A 3 63.06 -17.31 89.33
N ASN A 4 61.98 -17.22 90.08
CA ASN A 4 60.71 -16.63 89.67
C ASN A 4 60.96 -15.18 89.23
N VAL A 5 60.73 -14.88 87.95
CA VAL A 5 60.55 -13.51 87.47
C VAL A 5 59.06 -13.20 87.64
N ALA A 6 58.72 -12.47 88.69
CA ALA A 6 57.38 -11.95 88.90
C ALA A 6 57.08 -10.87 87.85
N ILE A 7 56.05 -11.09 87.03
CA ILE A 7 55.50 -10.07 86.14
C ILE A 7 54.77 -9.04 87.02
N PRO A 8 55.06 -7.73 86.90
CA PRO A 8 54.42 -6.72 87.73
C PRO A 8 52.91 -6.63 87.43
N LEU A 9 52.09 -6.65 88.48
CA LEU A 9 50.62 -6.66 88.42
C LEU A 9 50.04 -5.49 87.58
N THR A 10 50.78 -4.39 87.44
CA THR A 10 50.43 -3.22 86.61
C THR A 10 50.32 -3.54 85.12
N ASN A 11 51.12 -4.48 84.59
CA ASN A 11 51.07 -4.87 83.17
C ASN A 11 49.89 -5.81 82.87
N ILE A 12 49.44 -6.59 83.86
CA ILE A 12 48.28 -7.48 83.72
C ILE A 12 46.98 -6.65 83.76
N VAL A 13 46.91 -5.61 84.60
CA VAL A 13 45.77 -4.69 84.64
C VAL A 13 45.71 -3.82 83.38
N ALA A 14 46.86 -3.34 82.86
CA ALA A 14 46.91 -2.62 81.59
C ALA A 14 46.51 -3.51 80.39
N PHE A 15 46.92 -4.78 80.37
CA PHE A 15 46.54 -5.74 79.32
C PHE A 15 45.08 -6.19 79.42
N LEU A 16 44.53 -6.34 80.63
CA LEU A 16 43.11 -6.59 80.85
C LEU A 16 42.24 -5.37 80.51
N LEU A 17 42.68 -4.14 80.82
CA LEU A 17 42.01 -2.91 80.37
C LEU A 17 42.09 -2.73 78.85
N PHE A 18 43.17 -3.20 78.20
CA PHE A 18 43.30 -3.20 76.74
C PHE A 18 42.44 -4.30 76.07
N LEU A 19 42.22 -5.45 76.73
CA LEU A 19 41.32 -6.51 76.27
C LEU A 19 39.84 -6.21 76.53
N ILE A 20 39.51 -5.39 77.53
CA ILE A 20 38.14 -4.88 77.75
C ILE A 20 37.78 -3.79 76.71
N ALA A 21 38.76 -3.21 76.01
CA ALA A 21 38.55 -2.17 75.00
C ALA A 21 38.23 -2.69 73.57
N PHE A 22 38.22 -4.01 73.35
CA PHE A 22 37.91 -4.62 72.05
C PHE A 22 36.78 -5.65 72.14
N GLN A 23 35.63 -5.26 72.70
CA GLN A 23 34.37 -5.82 72.18
C GLN A 23 34.04 -5.04 70.91
N ALA A 24 34.42 -5.59 69.75
CA ALA A 24 33.85 -5.15 68.49
C ALA A 24 32.36 -5.50 68.52
N SER A 25 31.55 -4.57 69.03
CA SER A 25 30.09 -4.64 68.94
C SER A 25 29.75 -4.88 67.47
N ALA A 26 28.92 -5.87 67.19
CA ALA A 26 28.35 -5.98 65.85
C ALA A 26 27.63 -4.67 65.52
N GLN A 27 27.93 -4.13 64.35
CA GLN A 27 27.39 -2.86 63.88
C GLN A 27 26.54 -3.10 62.63
N LEU A 28 25.36 -2.48 62.60
CA LEU A 28 24.53 -2.40 61.41
C LEU A 28 24.78 -1.06 60.72
N THR A 29 25.22 -1.10 59.47
CA THR A 29 25.37 0.10 58.63
C THR A 29 24.22 0.20 57.65
N ILE A 30 23.42 1.27 57.74
CA ILE A 30 22.37 1.55 56.76
C ILE A 30 22.91 2.58 55.76
N ILE A 31 22.80 2.26 54.48
CA ILE A 31 23.30 3.07 53.36
C ILE A 31 22.10 3.52 52.52
N VAL A 32 21.82 4.81 52.50
CA VAL A 32 20.92 5.41 51.51
C VAL A 32 21.72 5.67 50.24
N ASP A 33 21.53 4.81 49.26
CA ASP A 33 22.22 4.87 47.97
C ASP A 33 21.71 6.01 47.09
N LYS A 34 20.40 6.27 47.15
CA LYS A 34 19.74 7.30 46.33
C LYS A 34 18.65 8.04 47.09
N VAL A 35 18.63 9.37 46.93
CA VAL A 35 17.57 10.26 47.38
C VAL A 35 16.87 10.93 46.20
N PRO A 36 15.63 11.42 46.35
CA PRO A 36 14.93 12.18 45.32
C PRO A 36 15.73 13.43 44.88
N GLU A 37 15.71 13.77 43.59
CA GLU A 37 16.49 14.91 43.02
C GLU A 37 16.15 16.27 43.64
N HIS A 38 14.93 16.44 44.17
CA HIS A 38 14.47 17.67 44.84
C HIS A 38 14.57 17.62 46.36
N THR A 39 15.28 16.63 46.91
CA THR A 39 15.63 16.64 48.34
C THR A 39 16.37 17.95 48.63
N PRO A 40 15.86 18.81 49.53
CA PRO A 40 16.47 20.11 49.76
C PRO A 40 17.95 19.93 50.15
N PRO A 41 18.87 20.67 49.53
CA PRO A 41 20.31 20.41 49.66
C PRO A 41 20.84 20.61 51.08
N HIS A 42 20.10 21.35 51.90
CA HIS A 42 20.44 21.64 53.30
C HIS A 42 19.79 20.68 54.29
N ASP A 43 18.88 19.81 53.84
CA ASP A 43 18.19 18.88 54.73
C ASP A 43 19.10 17.70 55.09
N THR A 44 19.08 17.37 56.38
CA THR A 44 19.75 16.22 56.95
C THR A 44 18.77 15.05 57.05
N LEU A 45 19.25 13.83 56.80
CA LEU A 45 18.42 12.63 56.92
C LEU A 45 18.57 12.06 58.33
N PHE A 46 17.47 11.56 58.87
CA PHE A 46 17.41 10.94 60.19
C PHE A 46 16.70 9.59 60.12
N LEU A 47 17.22 8.65 60.90
CA LEU A 47 16.59 7.35 61.12
C LEU A 47 15.60 7.48 62.29
N ALA A 48 14.35 7.07 62.08
CA ALA A 48 13.33 6.98 63.12
C ALA A 48 12.79 5.54 63.15
N GLY A 49 12.84 4.87 64.30
CA GLY A 49 12.45 3.47 64.40
C GLY A 49 12.48 2.93 65.82
N THR A 50 12.42 1.61 65.95
CA THR A 50 12.42 0.91 67.26
C THR A 50 13.64 1.22 68.11
N ILE A 51 14.76 1.63 67.51
CA ILE A 51 16.01 1.97 68.19
C ILE A 51 16.00 3.33 68.91
N ASN A 52 15.04 4.21 68.58
CA ASN A 52 15.01 5.58 69.09
C ASN A 52 13.61 6.05 69.49
N ASP A 53 12.73 5.10 69.79
CA ASP A 53 11.33 5.32 70.15
C ASP A 53 10.58 6.14 69.10
N TRP A 54 10.79 5.83 67.82
CA TRP A 54 10.10 6.48 66.70
C TRP A 54 10.19 8.02 66.72
N SER A 55 11.31 8.54 67.21
CA SER A 55 11.54 9.98 67.34
C SER A 55 12.32 10.53 66.15
N PRO A 56 11.67 11.22 65.19
CA PRO A 56 12.37 11.82 64.06
C PRO A 56 13.26 12.99 64.51
N GLY A 57 14.36 13.23 63.80
CA GLY A 57 15.22 14.40 64.02
C GLY A 57 16.20 14.32 65.20
N LYS A 58 16.40 13.14 65.82
CA LYS A 58 17.43 12.97 66.86
C LYS A 58 18.84 12.97 66.25
N ASP A 59 19.70 13.91 66.66
CA ASP A 59 21.09 14.05 66.17
C ASP A 59 21.91 12.75 66.25
N ALA A 60 21.71 11.96 67.31
CA ALA A 60 22.38 10.66 67.49
C ALA A 60 22.04 9.63 66.38
N TYR A 61 20.98 9.87 65.62
CA TYR A 61 20.48 9.03 64.54
C TYR A 61 20.46 9.73 63.18
N GLN A 62 21.27 10.79 63.03
CA GLN A 62 21.48 11.49 61.77
C GLN A 62 22.38 10.67 60.83
N PHE A 63 22.02 10.61 59.56
CA PHE A 63 22.90 10.03 58.53
C PHE A 63 24.01 11.01 58.16
N LEU A 64 25.21 10.46 57.93
CA LEU A 64 26.37 11.18 57.43
C LEU A 64 26.40 11.16 55.90
N LYS A 65 26.39 12.34 55.28
CA LYS A 65 26.51 12.48 53.82
C LYS A 65 27.96 12.23 53.38
N GLN A 66 28.15 11.26 52.50
CA GLN A 66 29.45 10.86 51.96
C GLN A 66 29.83 11.67 50.72
N LYS A 67 31.13 11.69 50.37
CA LYS A 67 31.64 12.43 49.19
C LYS A 67 31.05 11.95 47.85
N ASN A 68 30.60 10.69 47.78
CA ASN A 68 29.97 10.09 46.61
C ASN A 68 28.46 10.37 46.51
N GLY A 69 27.89 11.17 47.43
CA GLY A 69 26.46 11.52 47.44
C GLY A 69 25.55 10.56 48.21
N THR A 70 26.07 9.43 48.70
CA THR A 70 25.32 8.49 49.56
C THR A 70 25.22 9.00 51.01
N TYR A 71 24.24 8.49 51.77
CA TYR A 71 24.09 8.80 53.19
C TYR A 71 24.25 7.53 54.02
N THR A 72 25.06 7.57 55.07
CA THR A 72 25.36 6.38 55.89
C THR A 72 25.15 6.64 57.37
N ILE A 73 24.55 5.68 58.06
CA ILE A 73 24.51 5.64 59.52
C ILE A 73 24.97 4.26 60.00
N THR A 74 25.84 4.22 61.01
CA THR A 74 26.28 2.99 61.65
C THR A 74 25.74 2.96 63.07
N LEU A 75 24.89 1.98 63.37
CA LEU A 75 24.32 1.82 64.69
C LEU A 75 25.35 1.22 65.66
N PRO A 76 25.38 1.68 66.93
CA PRO A 76 26.36 1.22 67.91
C PRO A 76 26.20 -0.26 68.29
N GLN A 77 25.02 -0.85 68.06
CA GLN A 77 24.74 -2.27 68.21
C GLN A 77 23.84 -2.76 67.07
N THR A 78 24.04 -4.01 66.62
CA THR A 78 23.16 -4.69 65.66
C THR A 78 21.92 -5.27 66.37
N PRO A 79 20.72 -4.67 66.21
CA PRO A 79 19.51 -5.24 66.77
C PRO A 79 19.12 -6.53 66.03
N LYS A 80 18.52 -7.50 66.72
CA LYS A 80 17.96 -8.72 66.08
C LYS A 80 16.91 -8.38 65.02
N LYS A 81 16.12 -7.34 65.29
CA LYS A 81 15.09 -6.81 64.40
C LYS A 81 15.04 -5.29 64.55
N ILE A 82 14.97 -4.58 63.43
CA ILE A 82 14.72 -3.15 63.39
C ILE A 82 13.54 -2.86 62.45
N ASP A 83 12.59 -2.09 62.97
CA ASP A 83 11.53 -1.46 62.18
C ASP A 83 11.83 0.03 62.15
N PHE A 84 11.90 0.63 60.96
CA PHE A 84 12.35 2.01 60.80
C PHE A 84 11.78 2.71 59.57
N LYS A 85 11.92 4.04 59.57
CA LYS A 85 11.70 4.95 58.46
C LYS A 85 12.79 6.02 58.41
N VAL A 86 12.99 6.59 57.22
CA VAL A 86 13.87 7.74 57.03
C VAL A 86 13.04 9.02 56.93
N THR A 87 13.50 10.07 57.61
CA THR A 87 12.87 11.40 57.66
C THR A 87 13.87 12.50 57.38
N ARG A 88 13.39 13.69 57.04
CA ARG A 88 14.19 14.93 57.06
C ARG A 88 13.92 15.75 58.33
N GLY A 89 13.98 15.09 59.48
CA GLY A 89 13.86 15.73 60.80
C GLY A 89 12.47 15.75 61.41
N SER A 90 11.41 15.43 60.65
CA SER A 90 10.05 15.33 61.19
C SER A 90 9.22 14.28 60.48
N TRP A 91 8.09 13.89 61.08
CA TRP A 91 7.11 13.01 60.41
C TRP A 91 6.43 13.66 59.21
N ALA A 92 6.38 15.01 59.14
CA ALA A 92 5.87 15.69 57.96
C ALA A 92 6.79 15.48 56.74
N THR A 93 8.08 15.19 56.97
CA THR A 93 9.10 15.06 55.93
C THR A 93 9.65 13.63 55.81
N VAL A 94 8.78 12.64 56.09
CA VAL A 94 9.09 11.20 56.03
C VAL A 94 9.11 10.68 54.59
N GLU A 95 9.84 9.60 54.36
CA GLU A 95 9.82 8.90 53.08
C GLU A 95 8.40 8.36 52.72
N GLY A 96 8.02 8.52 51.45
CA GLY A 96 6.77 8.01 50.89
C GLY A 96 7.01 6.94 49.80
N ASP A 97 5.93 6.40 49.25
CA ASP A 97 5.99 5.52 48.08
C ASP A 97 6.43 6.31 46.83
N ILE A 98 6.42 5.70 45.64
CA ILE A 98 6.79 6.41 44.40
C ILE A 98 5.91 7.64 44.10
N ASN A 99 4.68 7.64 44.61
CA ASN A 99 3.67 8.68 44.46
C ASN A 99 3.57 9.61 45.67
N GLY A 100 4.32 9.36 46.74
CA GLY A 100 4.23 10.14 47.98
C GLY A 100 3.26 9.68 49.03
N ASN A 101 2.58 8.57 48.78
CA ASN A 101 1.64 8.07 49.77
C ASN A 101 2.41 7.44 50.93
N LYS A 102 1.69 7.34 52.04
CA LYS A 102 2.18 6.68 53.25
C LYS A 102 2.59 5.26 52.95
N THR A 103 3.82 4.93 53.32
CA THR A 103 4.35 3.57 53.23
C THR A 103 4.29 2.89 54.59
N GLY A 104 4.29 1.56 54.58
CA GLY A 104 4.58 0.78 55.78
C GLY A 104 6.03 0.96 56.23
N ASP A 105 6.30 0.56 57.47
CA ASP A 105 7.64 0.66 58.03
C ASP A 105 8.60 -0.32 57.34
N ARG A 106 9.86 0.09 57.16
CA ARG A 106 10.90 -0.81 56.68
C ARG A 106 11.27 -1.77 57.79
N ASN A 107 11.36 -3.05 57.46
CA ASN A 107 11.77 -4.09 58.39
C ASN A 107 13.12 -4.69 57.96
N HIS A 108 14.01 -4.93 58.93
CA HIS A 108 15.22 -5.72 58.74
C HIS A 108 15.46 -6.64 59.95
N VAL A 109 15.80 -7.89 59.69
CA VAL A 109 16.04 -8.94 60.70
C VAL A 109 17.46 -9.49 60.50
N ASN A 110 18.24 -9.51 61.58
CA ASN A 110 19.58 -10.07 61.62
C ASN A 110 19.66 -11.05 62.81
N GLU A 111 19.36 -12.32 62.54
CA GLU A 111 19.26 -13.37 63.57
C GLU A 111 20.61 -13.69 64.22
N THR A 112 21.70 -13.56 63.47
CA THR A 112 23.06 -13.87 63.91
C THR A 112 23.72 -12.72 64.68
N GLN A 113 23.12 -11.52 64.66
CA GLN A 113 23.64 -10.30 65.26
C GLN A 113 25.11 -10.04 64.91
N THR A 114 25.50 -10.36 63.67
CA THR A 114 26.83 -10.09 63.12
C THR A 114 26.85 -8.73 62.44
N PRO A 115 28.03 -8.12 62.19
CA PRO A 115 28.13 -6.92 61.37
C PRO A 115 27.41 -7.10 60.04
N ASP A 116 26.61 -6.11 59.64
CA ASP A 116 25.74 -6.20 58.46
C ASP A 116 25.56 -4.82 57.81
N SER A 117 25.21 -4.82 56.53
CA SER A 117 25.00 -3.61 55.74
C SER A 117 23.68 -3.67 54.97
N LEU A 118 22.81 -2.69 55.19
CA LEU A 118 21.51 -2.57 54.53
C LEU A 118 21.52 -1.37 53.58
N THR A 119 21.41 -1.63 52.28
CA THR A 119 21.29 -0.58 51.26
C THR A 119 19.82 -0.29 50.92
N ILE A 120 19.42 0.97 51.00
CA ILE A 120 18.06 1.44 50.71
C ILE A 120 18.07 2.61 49.72
N GLN A 121 16.93 2.82 49.06
CA GLN A 121 16.68 3.97 48.21
C GLN A 121 15.40 4.66 48.67
N ILE A 122 15.44 6.00 48.71
CA ILE A 122 14.29 6.83 49.04
C ILE A 122 13.65 7.27 47.73
N LEU A 123 12.39 6.87 47.52
CA LEU A 123 11.68 7.11 46.26
C LEU A 123 11.10 8.53 46.21
N SER A 124 10.46 8.97 47.29
CA SER A 124 9.90 10.31 47.45
C SER A 124 9.82 10.71 48.93
N TRP A 125 9.48 11.97 49.21
CA TRP A 125 9.13 12.46 50.54
C TRP A 125 7.63 12.76 50.58
N GLU A 126 6.92 12.38 51.64
CA GLU A 126 5.47 12.57 51.73
C GLU A 126 5.03 14.04 51.54
N ASP A 127 5.83 15.02 51.99
CA ASP A 127 5.57 16.45 51.81
C ASP A 127 5.95 17.02 50.44
N GLN A 128 6.79 16.32 49.68
CA GLN A 128 7.29 16.82 48.39
C GLN A 128 6.81 15.99 47.20
N ALA A 129 6.18 14.87 47.48
CA ALA A 129 5.67 14.02 46.46
C ALA A 129 4.47 14.65 45.78
N LEU A 130 4.47 14.57 44.45
CA LEU A 130 3.52 15.24 43.58
C LEU A 130 3.58 16.79 43.62
N LEU A 131 4.61 17.43 44.17
CA LEU A 131 4.82 18.88 43.93
C LEU A 131 4.88 19.20 42.42
N TYR A 132 5.52 18.29 41.67
CA TYR A 132 5.53 18.30 40.21
C TYR A 132 4.95 16.99 39.68
N HIS A 133 3.71 17.03 39.17
CA HIS A 133 3.05 15.83 38.65
C HIS A 133 2.16 16.07 37.43
N TRP A 134 2.03 15.01 36.65
CA TRP A 134 1.02 14.85 35.62
C TRP A 134 -0.27 14.38 36.29
N SER A 135 -1.35 15.15 36.16
CA SER A 135 -2.67 14.73 36.60
C SER A 135 -3.44 14.25 35.38
N ILE A 136 -3.67 12.94 35.29
CA ILE A 136 -4.27 12.30 34.12
C ILE A 136 -5.67 11.85 34.49
N VAL A 137 -6.66 12.31 33.74
CA VAL A 137 -8.08 11.97 33.92
C VAL A 137 -8.61 11.37 32.61
N VAL A 138 -9.20 10.19 32.72
CA VAL A 138 -9.97 9.54 31.65
C VAL A 138 -11.44 9.86 31.88
N GLU A 139 -11.97 10.75 31.05
CA GLU A 139 -13.33 11.27 31.14
C GLU A 139 -14.37 10.30 30.60
N ASP A 140 -14.00 9.55 29.55
CA ASP A 140 -14.91 8.67 28.83
C ASP A 140 -14.22 7.34 28.49
N ILE A 141 -14.98 6.25 28.63
CA ILE A 141 -14.55 4.89 28.30
C ILE A 141 -15.61 4.21 27.43
N PRO A 142 -15.22 3.25 26.58
CA PRO A 142 -16.16 2.58 25.68
C PRO A 142 -17.29 1.89 26.44
N ALA A 143 -18.52 1.98 25.95
CA ALA A 143 -19.70 1.37 26.61
C ALA A 143 -19.62 -0.16 26.76
N ASN A 144 -18.81 -0.83 25.93
CA ASN A 144 -18.54 -2.27 26.00
C ASN A 144 -17.41 -2.63 26.99
N THR A 145 -16.86 -1.68 27.74
CA THR A 145 -15.86 -1.95 28.79
C THR A 145 -16.50 -2.79 29.91
N PRO A 146 -15.92 -3.93 30.31
CA PRO A 146 -16.43 -4.71 31.44
C PRO A 146 -16.52 -3.87 32.71
N PHE A 147 -17.62 -4.01 33.45
CA PHE A 147 -17.91 -3.16 34.63
C PHE A 147 -16.89 -3.31 35.76
N ASP A 148 -16.21 -4.46 35.83
CA ASP A 148 -15.19 -4.83 36.81
C ASP A 148 -13.76 -4.62 36.28
N ALA A 149 -13.61 -4.11 35.05
CA ALA A 149 -12.31 -3.90 34.45
C ALA A 149 -11.47 -2.90 35.25
N SER A 150 -10.28 -3.33 35.63
CA SER A 150 -9.26 -2.43 36.16
C SER A 150 -8.54 -1.73 35.02
N LEU A 151 -8.43 -0.40 35.09
CA LEU A 151 -7.69 0.39 34.11
C LEU A 151 -6.28 0.66 34.63
N TYR A 152 -5.28 0.50 33.76
CA TYR A 152 -3.89 0.77 34.04
C TYR A 152 -3.32 1.73 33.00
N ILE A 153 -2.32 2.50 33.40
CA ILE A 153 -1.50 3.32 32.50
C ILE A 153 -0.07 2.77 32.46
N ALA A 154 0.47 2.62 31.26
CA ALA A 154 1.85 2.20 31.03
C ALA A 154 2.56 3.20 30.12
N GLY A 155 3.84 3.45 30.36
CA GLY A 155 4.57 4.45 29.61
C GLY A 155 6.03 4.62 30.00
N SER A 156 6.60 5.73 29.56
CA SER A 156 8.00 6.13 29.83
C SER A 156 8.38 6.17 31.31
N PHE A 157 7.42 6.33 32.23
CA PHE A 157 7.64 6.41 33.68
C PHE A 157 7.71 5.03 34.37
N ASN A 158 7.26 3.96 33.72
CA ASN A 158 7.28 2.59 34.27
C ASN A 158 7.88 1.56 33.31
N ASN A 159 8.70 2.02 32.36
CA ASN A 159 9.30 1.18 31.31
C ASN A 159 8.28 0.35 30.53
N TRP A 160 7.10 0.91 30.25
CA TRP A 160 6.02 0.23 29.53
C TRP A 160 5.55 -1.08 30.18
N LYS A 161 5.71 -1.21 31.50
CA LYS A 161 5.21 -2.37 32.24
C LYS A 161 3.68 -2.34 32.31
N GLU A 162 3.05 -3.40 31.81
CA GLU A 162 1.61 -3.63 31.93
C GLU A 162 1.24 -4.12 33.34
N ASN A 163 -0.03 -3.94 33.73
CA ASN A 163 -0.56 -4.41 35.01
C ASN A 163 0.25 -3.98 36.25
N ASP A 164 0.89 -2.81 36.19
CA ASP A 164 1.61 -2.28 37.34
C ASP A 164 0.62 -1.67 38.34
N ALA A 165 0.53 -2.29 39.53
CA ALA A 165 -0.40 -1.86 40.58
C ALA A 165 -0.20 -0.39 41.00
N ASN A 166 1.03 0.13 40.90
CA ASN A 166 1.32 1.54 41.22
C ASN A 166 0.74 2.52 40.20
N PHE A 167 0.39 2.02 39.01
CA PHE A 167 -0.14 2.80 37.89
C PHE A 167 -1.54 2.33 37.48
N LYS A 168 -2.28 1.77 38.44
CA LYS A 168 -3.71 1.50 38.33
C LYS A 168 -4.49 2.80 38.51
N LEU A 169 -5.40 3.10 37.59
CA LEU A 169 -6.26 4.29 37.70
C LEU A 169 -7.30 4.06 38.80
N VAL A 170 -7.62 5.16 39.50
CA VAL A 170 -8.63 5.18 40.56
C VAL A 170 -9.91 5.77 40.00
N ARG A 171 -11.05 5.15 40.28
CA ARG A 171 -12.35 5.71 39.94
C ARG A 171 -12.65 6.88 40.88
N LEU A 172 -12.92 8.05 40.31
CA LEU A 172 -13.23 9.29 41.01
C LEU A 172 -14.74 9.41 41.29
N ASP A 173 -15.11 10.29 42.22
CA ASP A 173 -16.51 10.47 42.67
C ASP A 173 -17.46 10.89 41.54
N ASN A 174 -16.94 11.60 40.54
CA ASN A 174 -17.69 12.02 39.36
C ASN A 174 -17.85 10.89 38.31
N GLY A 175 -17.42 9.66 38.61
CA GLY A 175 -17.50 8.49 37.73
C GLY A 175 -16.35 8.34 36.73
N THR A 176 -15.45 9.33 36.62
CA THR A 176 -14.26 9.28 35.76
C THR A 176 -13.13 8.47 36.40
N TYR A 177 -12.03 8.24 35.67
CA TYR A 177 -10.86 7.54 36.20
C TYR A 177 -9.65 8.48 36.22
N GLY A 178 -8.87 8.49 37.31
CA GLY A 178 -7.76 9.42 37.47
C GLY A 178 -6.50 8.77 38.04
N ILE A 179 -5.35 9.37 37.74
CA ILE A 179 -4.07 9.05 38.36
C ILE A 179 -3.13 10.26 38.34
N ASN A 180 -2.34 10.42 39.40
CA ASN A 180 -1.26 11.38 39.46
C ASN A 180 0.08 10.66 39.27
N ILE A 181 0.87 11.11 38.30
CA ILE A 181 2.18 10.55 37.99
C ILE A 181 3.23 11.61 38.26
N ARG A 182 4.20 11.28 39.10
CA ARG A 182 5.32 12.19 39.37
C ARG A 182 6.04 12.57 38.08
N LYS A 183 6.38 13.85 37.95
CA LYS A 183 7.20 14.34 36.85
C LYS A 183 8.65 13.88 37.02
N THR A 184 9.10 12.97 36.16
CA THR A 184 10.51 12.56 36.03
C THR A 184 11.19 13.12 34.79
N THR A 185 10.41 13.42 33.75
CA THR A 185 10.87 13.97 32.46
C THR A 185 9.93 15.10 32.03
N ASP A 186 10.41 15.96 31.12
CA ASP A 186 9.58 16.98 30.47
C ASP A 186 8.68 16.41 29.35
N SER A 187 8.81 15.11 29.07
CA SER A 187 8.16 14.44 27.95
C SER A 187 7.58 13.11 28.42
N LEU A 188 6.26 12.99 28.41
CA LEU A 188 5.52 11.84 28.89
C LEU A 188 4.90 11.09 27.71
N TRP A 189 5.36 9.86 27.51
CA TRP A 189 4.75 8.91 26.57
C TRP A 189 3.99 7.85 27.35
N PHE A 190 2.75 7.55 26.96
CA PHE A 190 1.90 6.60 27.69
C PHE A 190 0.76 6.00 26.85
N LYS A 191 0.17 4.92 27.38
CA LYS A 191 -1.06 4.27 26.91
C LYS A 191 -1.87 3.66 28.05
N PHE A 192 -3.15 3.47 27.81
CA PHE A 192 -4.06 2.75 28.71
C PHE A 192 -4.26 1.28 28.30
N ASN A 193 -4.44 0.41 29.29
CA ASN A 193 -4.77 -1.00 29.09
C ASN A 193 -5.61 -1.54 30.26
N ARG A 194 -6.21 -2.74 30.08
CA ARG A 194 -7.00 -3.41 31.11
C ARG A 194 -6.26 -4.56 31.81
N GLY A 195 -4.94 -4.42 31.98
CA GLY A 195 -4.07 -5.40 32.65
C GLY A 195 -3.23 -6.26 31.70
N SER A 196 -3.35 -6.05 30.39
CA SER A 196 -2.52 -6.70 29.37
C SER A 196 -2.50 -5.87 28.09
N TRP A 197 -1.41 -5.93 27.33
CA TRP A 197 -1.26 -5.39 26.00
C TRP A 197 -2.25 -5.99 25.00
N SER A 198 -2.85 -7.15 25.27
CA SER A 198 -3.97 -7.67 24.47
C SER A 198 -5.24 -6.82 24.61
N SER A 199 -5.37 -6.10 25.74
CA SER A 199 -6.52 -5.26 26.11
C SER A 199 -6.16 -3.77 26.11
N VAL A 200 -5.20 -3.37 25.27
CA VAL A 200 -4.74 -1.99 25.14
C VAL A 200 -5.81 -1.12 24.48
N GLU A 201 -5.80 0.17 24.79
CA GLU A 201 -6.64 1.15 24.12
C GLU A 201 -6.46 1.11 22.59
N ALA A 202 -7.57 1.34 21.89
CA ALA A 202 -7.67 1.34 20.45
C ALA A 202 -8.45 2.57 19.98
N ARG A 203 -8.45 2.78 18.67
CA ARG A 203 -9.40 3.66 18.00
C ARG A 203 -10.82 3.07 18.09
N TYR A 204 -11.84 3.89 17.82
CA TYR A 204 -13.26 3.48 17.82
C TYR A 204 -13.58 2.25 16.93
N ASN A 205 -12.73 1.93 15.96
CA ASN A 205 -12.85 0.80 15.03
C ASN A 205 -11.95 -0.39 15.42
N GLY A 206 -11.30 -0.38 16.59
CA GLY A 206 -10.45 -1.46 17.09
C GLY A 206 -9.03 -1.45 16.57
N ARG A 207 -8.65 -0.43 15.80
CA ARG A 207 -7.29 -0.30 15.25
C ARG A 207 -6.33 0.24 16.29
N THR A 208 -5.06 -0.11 16.11
CA THR A 208 -3.99 0.36 16.98
C THR A 208 -3.88 1.88 16.98
N LEU A 209 -3.87 2.42 18.20
CA LEU A 209 -3.59 3.82 18.48
C LEU A 209 -2.09 4.01 18.68
N TYR A 210 -1.54 5.16 18.28
CA TYR A 210 -0.14 5.49 18.61
C TYR A 210 0.02 5.79 20.10
N ASN A 211 1.25 5.80 20.60
CA ASN A 211 1.53 6.22 21.97
C ASN A 211 1.07 7.67 22.17
N ARG A 212 0.35 7.95 23.27
CA ARG A 212 -0.03 9.31 23.64
C ARG A 212 1.23 10.04 24.09
N HIS A 213 1.30 11.35 23.77
CA HIS A 213 2.45 12.19 24.11
C HIS A 213 1.99 13.49 24.76
N ALA A 214 2.60 13.84 25.89
CA ALA A 214 2.41 15.11 26.54
C ALA A 214 3.77 15.75 26.86
N VAL A 215 3.84 17.08 26.70
CA VAL A 215 5.03 17.88 27.00
C VAL A 215 4.75 18.77 28.20
N TRP A 216 5.73 18.88 29.09
CA TRP A 216 5.64 19.68 30.31
C TRP A 216 5.82 21.16 29.98
N ASN A 217 4.98 22.01 30.58
CA ASN A 217 5.11 23.46 30.43
C ASN A 217 6.11 23.99 31.48
N LYS A 218 7.14 24.73 31.05
CA LYS A 218 8.09 25.38 31.98
C LYS A 218 7.32 26.28 32.97
N GLY A 219 7.60 26.14 34.26
CA GLY A 219 6.97 26.92 35.34
C GLY A 219 5.68 26.33 35.92
N ALA A 220 5.11 25.27 35.32
CA ALA A 220 3.96 24.58 35.91
C ALA A 220 4.41 23.64 37.05
N THR A 221 3.60 23.58 38.12
CA THR A 221 3.67 22.56 39.17
C THR A 221 2.82 21.33 38.82
N VAL A 222 1.65 21.54 38.23
CA VAL A 222 0.77 20.44 37.80
C VAL A 222 0.43 20.59 36.32
N LYS A 223 0.47 19.48 35.58
CA LYS A 223 -0.02 19.40 34.20
C LYS A 223 -1.23 18.47 34.14
N ASN A 224 -2.41 19.06 33.93
CA ASN A 224 -3.65 18.32 33.74
C ASN A 224 -3.72 17.80 32.29
N ILE A 225 -4.06 16.52 32.15
CA ILE A 225 -4.25 15.82 30.89
C ILE A 225 -5.60 15.11 30.97
N THR A 226 -6.54 15.55 30.15
CA THR A 226 -7.82 14.87 29.97
C THR A 226 -7.76 13.95 28.75
N CYS A 227 -8.34 12.76 28.87
CA CYS A 227 -8.31 11.71 27.86
C CYS A 227 -9.69 11.08 27.72
N SER A 228 -10.03 10.67 26.50
CA SER A 228 -11.11 9.71 26.23
C SER A 228 -10.51 8.46 25.61
N ILE A 229 -10.97 7.29 26.03
CA ILE A 229 -10.62 6.00 25.45
C ILE A 229 -11.72 5.64 24.44
N GLU A 230 -11.38 5.59 23.16
CA GLU A 230 -12.36 5.38 22.08
C GLU A 230 -12.76 3.92 21.89
N GLY A 231 -11.87 2.99 22.23
CA GLY A 231 -12.08 1.56 22.02
C GLY A 231 -11.03 0.71 22.74
N TRP A 232 -11.24 -0.60 22.72
CA TRP A 232 -10.28 -1.60 23.21
C TRP A 232 -9.97 -2.58 22.09
N GLU A 233 -8.69 -2.89 21.86
CA GLU A 233 -8.30 -3.71 20.71
C GLU A 233 -8.94 -5.11 20.73
N ASP A 234 -9.26 -5.65 21.92
CA ASP A 234 -9.90 -6.96 22.09
C ASP A 234 -11.44 -6.94 22.10
N LEU A 235 -12.08 -5.78 22.26
CA LEU A 235 -13.54 -5.68 22.38
C LEU A 235 -14.24 -5.03 21.18
N THR A 236 -13.48 -4.49 20.23
CA THR A 236 -14.06 -3.75 19.12
C THR A 236 -14.43 -4.69 17.97
N ASN A 237 -15.69 -5.14 17.94
CA ASN A 237 -16.21 -6.09 16.95
C ASN A 237 -16.92 -5.39 15.77
N GLY A 238 -16.58 -5.77 14.53
CA GLY A 238 -17.50 -5.70 13.37
C GLY A 238 -17.05 -4.87 12.16
N THR A 239 -16.62 -3.62 12.33
CA THR A 239 -16.32 -2.73 11.18
C THR A 239 -15.11 -3.17 10.38
N ASN A 240 -14.05 -3.63 11.04
CA ASN A 240 -12.89 -4.23 10.36
C ASN A 240 -13.24 -5.54 9.64
N LEU A 241 -14.28 -6.26 10.06
CA LEU A 241 -14.64 -7.56 9.48
C LEU A 241 -15.19 -7.40 8.06
N LEU A 242 -16.13 -6.48 7.84
CA LEU A 242 -16.69 -6.22 6.50
C LEU A 242 -15.63 -5.67 5.56
N TYR A 243 -14.83 -4.69 6.02
CA TYR A 243 -13.72 -4.13 5.26
C TYR A 243 -12.72 -5.23 4.84
N SER A 244 -12.26 -6.04 5.80
CA SER A 244 -11.32 -7.15 5.53
C SER A 244 -11.93 -8.19 4.61
N PHE A 245 -13.22 -8.51 4.76
CA PHE A 245 -13.93 -9.43 3.90
C PHE A 245 -13.94 -8.96 2.45
N ILE A 246 -14.23 -7.68 2.19
CA ILE A 246 -14.23 -7.10 0.83
C ILE A 246 -12.83 -7.23 0.22
N LEU A 247 -11.78 -6.84 0.94
CA LEU A 247 -10.41 -6.90 0.42
C LEU A 247 -9.97 -8.34 0.14
N LEU A 248 -10.27 -9.27 1.05
CA LEU A 248 -9.94 -10.69 0.88
C LEU A 248 -10.72 -11.30 -0.27
N ALA A 249 -12.02 -11.03 -0.40
CA ALA A 249 -12.84 -11.51 -1.51
C ALA A 249 -12.27 -11.05 -2.86
N SER A 250 -11.86 -9.78 -2.97
CA SER A 250 -11.18 -9.25 -4.15
C SER A 250 -9.81 -9.88 -4.40
N ALA A 251 -9.02 -10.16 -3.35
CA ALA A 251 -7.76 -10.88 -3.47
C ALA A 251 -7.97 -12.31 -4.01
N PHE A 252 -8.95 -13.04 -3.48
CA PHE A 252 -9.32 -14.36 -3.99
C PHE A 252 -9.85 -14.30 -5.44
N GLN A 253 -10.63 -13.28 -5.78
CA GLN A 253 -11.08 -13.06 -7.15
C GLN A 253 -9.91 -12.84 -8.11
N ALA A 254 -8.87 -12.11 -7.70
CA ALA A 254 -7.66 -11.96 -8.49
C ALA A 254 -6.97 -13.31 -8.77
N ILE A 255 -6.89 -14.21 -7.77
CA ILE A 255 -6.36 -15.57 -7.95
C ILE A 255 -7.19 -16.35 -8.98
N ILE A 256 -8.53 -16.32 -8.87
CA ILE A 256 -9.43 -16.99 -9.81
C ILE A 256 -9.21 -16.46 -11.24
N LEU A 257 -9.05 -15.14 -11.40
CA LEU A 257 -8.78 -14.53 -12.71
C LEU A 257 -7.42 -14.91 -13.27
N ILE A 258 -6.38 -15.00 -12.44
CA ILE A 258 -5.05 -15.48 -12.85
C ILE A 258 -5.15 -16.91 -13.41
N VAL A 259 -5.82 -17.81 -12.69
CA VAL A 259 -6.06 -19.19 -13.14
C VAL A 259 -6.89 -19.20 -14.43
N SER A 260 -7.92 -18.36 -14.51
CA SER A 260 -8.78 -18.24 -15.70
C SER A 260 -8.00 -17.80 -16.94
N ILE A 261 -7.13 -16.79 -16.81
CA ILE A 261 -6.24 -16.33 -17.89
C ILE A 261 -5.23 -17.42 -18.25
N ALA A 262 -4.71 -18.14 -17.25
CA ALA A 262 -3.78 -19.24 -17.47
C ALA A 262 -4.40 -20.38 -18.30
N GLY A 263 -5.69 -20.66 -18.10
CA GLY A 263 -6.45 -21.68 -18.83
C GLY A 263 -6.91 -21.29 -20.25
N MET A 264 -6.74 -20.04 -20.69
CA MET A 264 -7.18 -19.60 -22.02
C MET A 264 -6.33 -20.22 -23.14
N LYS A 265 -6.96 -21.01 -24.02
CA LYS A 265 -6.38 -21.47 -25.29
C LYS A 265 -6.11 -20.28 -26.23
N ASP A 266 -5.00 -20.34 -26.96
CA ASP A 266 -4.55 -19.31 -27.92
C ASP A 266 -4.40 -17.91 -27.32
N ARG A 267 -3.95 -17.79 -26.06
CA ARG A 267 -3.80 -16.48 -25.42
C ARG A 267 -2.65 -15.64 -26.00
N HIS A 268 -2.85 -14.33 -26.09
CA HIS A 268 -1.79 -13.38 -26.39
C HIS A 268 -0.78 -13.36 -25.23
N ARG A 269 0.38 -13.99 -25.42
CA ARG A 269 1.33 -14.33 -24.34
C ARG A 269 1.77 -13.10 -23.53
N GLU A 270 2.17 -12.01 -24.19
CA GLU A 270 2.60 -10.78 -23.49
C GLU A 270 1.48 -10.18 -22.64
N LEU A 271 0.28 -10.06 -23.21
CA LEU A 271 -0.87 -9.45 -22.54
C LEU A 271 -1.32 -10.31 -21.35
N GLY A 272 -1.33 -11.64 -21.51
CA GLY A 272 -1.64 -12.57 -20.43
C GLY A 272 -0.67 -12.46 -19.26
N TRP A 273 0.64 -12.37 -19.51
CA TRP A 273 1.64 -12.18 -18.45
C TRP A 273 1.51 -10.83 -17.75
N LEU A 274 1.28 -9.74 -18.50
CA LEU A 274 1.08 -8.40 -17.94
C LEU A 274 -0.15 -8.36 -17.01
N PHE A 275 -1.27 -8.92 -17.43
CA PHE A 275 -2.46 -9.01 -16.59
C PHE A 275 -2.27 -9.92 -15.38
N THR A 276 -1.59 -11.05 -15.57
CA THR A 276 -1.29 -11.96 -14.45
C THR A 276 -0.44 -11.26 -13.40
N GLY A 277 0.58 -10.51 -13.79
CA GLY A 277 1.39 -9.75 -12.85
C GLY A 277 0.63 -8.60 -12.20
N LEU A 278 -0.23 -7.88 -12.95
CA LEU A 278 -1.07 -6.81 -12.41
C LEU A 278 -2.02 -7.36 -11.33
N LEU A 279 -2.73 -8.43 -11.64
CA LEU A 279 -3.62 -9.13 -10.69
C LEU A 279 -2.85 -9.73 -9.51
N GLY A 280 -1.63 -10.25 -9.75
CA GLY A 280 -0.77 -10.79 -8.71
C GLY A 280 -0.33 -9.73 -7.71
N ILE A 281 0.05 -8.55 -8.19
CA ILE A 281 0.39 -7.40 -7.33
C ILE A 281 -0.84 -6.94 -6.56
N THR A 282 -1.99 -6.76 -7.21
CA THR A 282 -3.24 -6.38 -6.53
C THR A 282 -3.58 -7.38 -5.43
N CYS A 283 -3.52 -8.69 -5.74
CA CYS A 283 -3.75 -9.76 -4.78
C CYS A 283 -2.81 -9.68 -3.59
N LEU A 284 -1.50 -9.59 -3.84
CA LEU A 284 -0.47 -9.56 -2.81
C LEU A 284 -0.66 -8.36 -1.87
N VAL A 285 -0.94 -7.19 -2.43
CA VAL A 285 -1.11 -5.94 -1.69
C VAL A 285 -2.39 -5.95 -0.87
N LEU A 286 -3.50 -6.49 -1.39
CA LEU A 286 -4.76 -6.63 -0.63
C LEU A 286 -4.62 -7.61 0.54
N PHE A 287 -3.89 -8.72 0.36
CA PHE A 287 -3.55 -9.63 1.47
C PHE A 287 -2.66 -8.95 2.50
N ALA A 288 -1.58 -8.27 2.05
CA ALA A 288 -0.67 -7.56 2.93
C ALA A 288 -1.42 -6.49 3.75
N ARG A 289 -2.27 -5.70 3.08
CA ARG A 289 -3.10 -4.69 3.72
C ARG A 289 -4.00 -5.30 4.78
N THR A 290 -4.72 -6.37 4.46
CA THR A 290 -5.60 -7.05 5.42
C THR A 290 -4.81 -7.62 6.60
N ALA A 291 -3.65 -8.22 6.35
CA ALA A 291 -2.78 -8.76 7.40
C ALA A 291 -2.30 -7.68 8.38
N THR A 292 -2.02 -6.47 7.89
CA THR A 292 -1.60 -5.35 8.76
C THR A 292 -2.71 -4.84 9.69
N TYR A 293 -3.98 -5.06 9.35
CA TYR A 293 -5.11 -4.71 10.21
C TYR A 293 -5.39 -5.75 11.31
N ASN A 294 -4.86 -6.97 11.18
CA ASN A 294 -4.99 -7.99 12.22
C ASN A 294 -3.80 -7.90 13.18
N ARG A 295 -4.07 -7.60 14.47
CA ARG A 295 -3.02 -7.44 15.49
C ARG A 295 -2.10 -8.66 15.60
N THR A 296 -2.66 -9.86 15.62
CA THR A 296 -1.88 -11.09 15.75
C THR A 296 -0.93 -11.28 14.57
N LEU A 297 -1.41 -11.05 13.35
CA LEU A 297 -0.59 -11.12 12.15
C LEU A 297 0.45 -9.99 12.08
N PHE A 298 0.07 -8.77 12.46
CA PHE A 298 0.99 -7.63 12.52
C PHE A 298 2.10 -7.88 13.55
N ASN A 299 1.79 -8.39 14.74
CA ASN A 299 2.81 -8.72 15.74
C ASN A 299 3.70 -9.89 15.31
N TRP A 300 3.15 -10.86 14.58
CA TRP A 300 3.93 -11.98 14.05
C TRP A 300 4.86 -11.55 12.90
N ALA A 301 4.35 -10.75 11.95
CA ALA A 301 5.06 -10.34 10.74
C ALA A 301 4.84 -8.84 10.41
N PRO A 302 5.36 -7.90 11.22
CA PRO A 302 5.06 -6.46 11.08
C PRO A 302 5.61 -5.86 9.78
N LYS A 303 6.66 -6.47 9.23
CA LYS A 303 7.31 -6.04 7.97
C LYS A 303 6.41 -6.21 6.74
N VAL A 304 5.31 -6.97 6.84
CA VAL A 304 4.28 -7.04 5.80
C VAL A 304 3.68 -5.67 5.50
N LEU A 305 3.71 -4.74 6.47
CA LEU A 305 3.35 -3.32 6.26
C LEU A 305 4.09 -2.69 5.09
N LEU A 306 5.39 -2.98 4.94
CA LEU A 306 6.22 -2.41 3.88
C LEU A 306 5.85 -2.98 2.50
N LEU A 307 5.24 -4.18 2.47
CA LEU A 307 4.90 -4.85 1.22
C LEU A 307 3.78 -4.12 0.47
N SER A 308 2.79 -3.58 1.19
CA SER A 308 1.70 -2.84 0.56
C SER A 308 2.17 -1.56 -0.12
N ASP A 309 3.22 -0.91 0.39
CA ASP A 309 3.73 0.34 -0.17
C ASP A 309 4.40 0.18 -1.53
N PHE A 310 4.85 -1.03 -1.90
CA PHE A 310 5.45 -1.26 -3.23
C PHE A 310 4.44 -1.05 -4.37
N VAL A 311 3.13 -1.07 -4.07
CA VAL A 311 2.09 -0.75 -5.04
C VAL A 311 2.26 0.64 -5.63
N TYR A 312 2.82 1.58 -4.86
CA TYR A 312 3.00 2.98 -5.26
C TYR A 312 3.85 3.12 -6.52
N PHE A 313 4.81 2.23 -6.75
CA PHE A 313 5.70 2.33 -7.91
C PHE A 313 5.58 1.15 -8.89
N LEU A 314 4.83 0.10 -8.54
CA LEU A 314 4.62 -1.08 -9.39
C LEU A 314 3.34 -1.02 -10.22
N TYR A 315 2.25 -0.53 -9.66
CA TYR A 315 0.92 -0.67 -10.29
C TYR A 315 0.80 0.15 -11.58
N ALA A 316 1.10 1.46 -11.54
CA ALA A 316 0.99 2.33 -12.71
C ALA A 316 1.85 1.90 -13.91
N PRO A 317 3.13 1.49 -13.75
CA PRO A 317 3.93 0.98 -14.87
C PRO A 317 3.35 -0.27 -15.53
N MET A 318 2.85 -1.20 -14.71
CA MET A 318 2.21 -2.42 -15.22
C MET A 318 0.89 -2.10 -15.93
N PHE A 319 0.11 -1.20 -15.35
CA PHE A 319 -1.12 -0.70 -15.95
C PHE A 319 -0.88 0.00 -17.30
N PHE A 320 0.14 0.87 -17.39
CA PHE A 320 0.56 1.50 -18.64
C PHE A 320 0.97 0.46 -19.69
N ALA A 321 1.74 -0.57 -19.29
CA ALA A 321 2.14 -1.64 -20.20
C ALA A 321 0.93 -2.44 -20.71
N VAL A 322 -0.07 -2.69 -19.86
CA VAL A 322 -1.35 -3.30 -20.23
C VAL A 322 -2.09 -2.45 -21.27
N ILE A 323 -2.27 -1.15 -21.00
CA ILE A 323 -2.93 -0.23 -21.94
C ILE A 323 -2.20 -0.22 -23.28
N LYS A 324 -0.88 -0.08 -23.26
CA LYS A 324 -0.05 -0.07 -24.47
C LYS A 324 -0.18 -1.37 -25.28
N SER A 325 -0.19 -2.53 -24.60
CA SER A 325 -0.38 -3.83 -25.25
C SER A 325 -1.78 -3.99 -25.85
N LEU A 326 -2.81 -3.46 -25.19
CA LEU A 326 -4.19 -3.48 -25.70
C LEU A 326 -4.38 -2.56 -26.91
N SER A 327 -3.66 -1.44 -26.95
CA SER A 327 -3.66 -0.48 -28.07
C SER A 327 -2.93 -0.97 -29.33
N GLY A 328 -2.36 -2.19 -29.34
CA GLY A 328 -1.68 -2.76 -30.50
C GLY A 328 -0.36 -2.07 -30.88
N ILE A 329 0.19 -1.24 -29.98
CA ILE A 329 1.42 -0.47 -30.25
C ILE A 329 2.62 -1.40 -30.07
N SER A 330 3.32 -1.70 -31.16
CA SER A 330 4.52 -2.53 -31.09
C SER A 330 5.59 -1.88 -30.20
N ASN A 331 6.29 -2.72 -29.43
CA ASN A 331 7.24 -2.27 -28.43
C ASN A 331 8.56 -1.82 -29.10
N ARG A 332 8.59 -0.61 -29.69
CA ARG A 332 9.78 -0.09 -30.38
C ARG A 332 10.96 0.22 -29.45
N SER A 333 10.70 0.41 -28.15
CA SER A 333 11.74 0.64 -27.12
C SER A 333 11.66 -0.40 -26.01
N ARG A 334 12.60 -1.34 -26.00
CA ARG A 334 12.77 -2.35 -24.95
C ARG A 334 13.24 -1.75 -23.62
N TYR A 335 13.91 -0.60 -23.67
CA TYR A 335 14.55 0.07 -22.53
C TYR A 335 13.59 0.92 -21.70
N LEU A 336 12.48 1.41 -22.28
CA LEU A 336 11.51 2.23 -21.54
C LEU A 336 10.87 1.48 -20.36
N LYS A 337 10.71 0.14 -20.46
CA LYS A 337 10.14 -0.71 -19.39
C LYS A 337 11.01 -0.72 -18.11
N TRP A 338 12.34 -0.59 -18.25
CA TRP A 338 13.26 -0.61 -17.11
C TRP A 338 13.32 0.72 -16.38
N ILE A 339 13.12 1.84 -17.08
CA ILE A 339 13.11 3.18 -16.48
C ILE A 339 11.94 3.31 -15.49
N PHE A 340 10.77 2.77 -15.82
CA PHE A 340 9.59 2.80 -14.92
C PHE A 340 9.73 1.89 -13.69
N LEU A 341 10.75 1.03 -13.60
CA LEU A 341 11.01 0.20 -12.41
C LEU A 341 12.04 0.83 -11.46
N ILE A 342 12.74 1.89 -11.89
CA ILE A 342 13.75 2.57 -11.06
C ILE A 342 13.16 3.08 -9.74
N PRO A 343 11.99 3.75 -9.69
CA PRO A 343 11.43 4.23 -8.44
C PRO A 343 11.14 3.11 -7.42
N MET A 344 10.71 1.93 -7.90
CA MET A 344 10.50 0.75 -7.04
C MET A 344 11.83 0.23 -6.48
N LEU A 345 12.90 0.17 -7.29
CA LEU A 345 14.22 -0.25 -6.81
C LEU A 345 14.78 0.73 -5.77
N LEU A 346 14.56 2.03 -5.97
CA LEU A 346 14.93 3.05 -4.99
C LEU A 346 14.14 2.89 -3.68
N GLN A 347 12.82 2.72 -3.75
CA GLN A 347 12.00 2.43 -2.56
C GLN A 347 12.51 1.20 -1.82
N PHE A 348 12.79 0.11 -2.55
CA PHE A 348 13.34 -1.10 -1.95
C PHE A 348 14.65 -0.80 -1.21
N ALA A 349 15.59 -0.10 -1.83
CA ALA A 349 16.86 0.28 -1.22
C ALA A 349 16.67 1.12 0.06
N PHE A 350 15.73 2.07 0.08
CA PHE A 350 15.40 2.85 1.28
C PHE A 350 14.73 2.01 2.38
N TYR A 351 14.03 0.93 2.01
CA TYR A 351 13.33 0.06 2.96
C TYR A 351 14.22 -1.08 3.49
N VAL A 352 15.36 -1.39 2.86
CA VAL A 352 16.31 -2.43 3.33
C VAL A 352 16.69 -2.26 4.81
N PRO A 353 17.04 -1.07 5.33
CA PRO A 353 17.35 -0.90 6.75
C PRO A 353 16.19 -1.28 7.67
N LEU A 354 14.95 -0.97 7.27
CA LEU A 354 13.73 -1.31 8.01
C LEU A 354 13.44 -2.82 7.95
N LEU A 355 13.73 -3.46 6.81
CA LEU A 355 13.58 -4.90 6.62
C LEU A 355 14.60 -5.72 7.42
N ILE A 356 15.79 -5.19 7.69
CA ILE A 356 16.83 -5.88 8.48
C ILE A 356 16.62 -5.69 9.99
N GLN A 357 15.97 -4.59 10.40
CA GLN A 357 15.73 -4.26 11.81
C GLN A 357 15.05 -5.40 12.59
N PRO A 358 15.44 -5.66 13.86
CA PRO A 358 14.75 -6.61 14.72
C PRO A 358 13.28 -6.27 14.90
N ARG A 359 12.44 -7.30 15.01
CA ARG A 359 10.97 -7.19 15.02
C ARG A 359 10.45 -6.19 16.05
N ASP A 360 10.87 -6.33 17.30
CA ASP A 360 10.33 -5.54 18.40
C ASP A 360 10.76 -4.06 18.30
N ILE A 361 11.99 -3.81 17.84
CA ILE A 361 12.48 -2.44 17.57
C ILE A 361 11.70 -1.82 16.41
N PHE A 362 11.40 -2.58 15.36
CA PHE A 362 10.59 -2.09 14.24
C PHE A 362 9.18 -1.71 14.70
N ILE A 363 8.50 -2.60 15.44
CA ILE A 363 7.17 -2.32 16.02
C ILE A 363 7.20 -1.04 16.86
N ASN A 364 8.16 -0.92 17.78
CA ASN A 364 8.29 0.29 18.61
C ASN A 364 8.53 1.53 17.74
N SER A 365 9.37 1.45 16.71
CA SER A 365 9.63 2.57 15.80
C SER A 365 8.39 3.01 15.00
N ILE A 366 7.50 2.08 14.66
CA ILE A 366 6.21 2.38 14.03
C ILE A 366 5.26 3.04 15.03
N ILE A 367 5.14 2.49 16.24
CA ILE A 367 4.27 3.03 17.30
C ILE A 367 4.71 4.43 17.73
N ASP A 368 6.02 4.67 17.81
CA ASP A 368 6.63 5.95 18.17
C ASP A 368 6.71 6.93 16.97
N GLN A 369 6.16 6.55 15.81
CA GLN A 369 6.13 7.38 14.59
C GLN A 369 7.51 7.84 14.10
N LYS A 370 8.58 7.10 14.43
CA LYS A 370 9.96 7.46 14.06
C LYS A 370 10.16 7.63 12.55
N TYR A 371 9.46 6.81 11.76
CA TYR A 371 9.55 6.80 10.30
C TYR A 371 8.40 7.56 9.63
N PHE A 372 7.68 8.40 10.36
CA PHE A 372 6.53 9.14 9.84
C PHE A 372 6.84 9.88 8.54
N TRP A 373 7.94 10.64 8.50
CA TRP A 373 8.35 11.41 7.32
C TRP A 373 8.68 10.52 6.12
N LEU A 374 9.31 9.36 6.35
CA LEU A 374 9.68 8.44 5.27
C LEU A 374 8.44 7.89 4.56
N PHE A 375 7.45 7.41 5.32
CA PHE A 375 6.22 6.86 4.75
C PHE A 375 5.41 7.93 4.00
N ASN A 376 5.20 9.10 4.61
CA ASN A 376 4.44 10.18 3.98
C ASN A 376 5.13 10.73 2.72
N ALA A 377 6.46 10.86 2.73
CA ALA A 377 7.20 11.29 1.55
C ALA A 377 7.12 10.25 0.42
N THR A 378 7.26 8.96 0.76
CA THR A 378 7.17 7.86 -0.21
C THR A 378 5.78 7.79 -0.83
N GLU A 379 4.73 7.96 -0.03
CA GLU A 379 3.34 8.02 -0.48
C GLU A 379 3.10 9.19 -1.45
N LEU A 380 3.54 10.40 -1.09
CA LEU A 380 3.36 11.59 -1.93
C LEU A 380 4.13 11.50 -3.26
N ILE A 381 5.39 11.03 -3.21
CA ILE A 381 6.19 10.79 -4.43
C ILE A 381 5.52 9.72 -5.29
N GLY A 382 4.96 8.68 -4.67
CA GLY A 382 4.15 7.65 -5.31
C GLY A 382 2.94 8.24 -6.03
N LEU A 383 2.16 9.09 -5.37
CA LEU A 383 0.99 9.74 -5.97
C LEU A 383 1.37 10.54 -7.22
N VAL A 384 2.39 11.40 -7.10
CA VAL A 384 2.89 12.21 -8.24
C VAL A 384 3.34 11.30 -9.39
N TYR A 385 4.06 10.23 -9.09
CA TYR A 385 4.51 9.26 -10.08
C TYR A 385 3.33 8.58 -10.81
N ASN A 386 2.30 8.16 -10.08
CA ASN A 386 1.12 7.54 -10.69
C ASN A 386 0.33 8.54 -11.53
N ILE A 387 0.22 9.81 -11.12
CA ILE A 387 -0.41 10.88 -11.91
C ILE A 387 0.36 11.08 -13.23
N ILE A 388 1.69 11.12 -13.19
CA ILE A 388 2.52 11.23 -14.41
C ILE A 388 2.26 10.04 -15.35
N CYS A 389 2.24 8.82 -14.83
CA CYS A 389 1.94 7.62 -15.62
C CYS A 389 0.52 7.64 -16.19
N TRP A 390 -0.45 8.15 -15.42
CA TRP A 390 -1.83 8.30 -15.85
C TRP A 390 -1.95 9.34 -16.98
N ILE A 391 -1.23 10.47 -16.91
CA ILE A 391 -1.14 11.45 -18.00
C ILE A 391 -0.53 10.82 -19.26
N PHE A 392 0.50 9.98 -19.12
CA PHE A 392 1.04 9.23 -20.27
C PHE A 392 0.02 8.26 -20.87
N CYS A 393 -0.78 7.58 -20.04
CA CYS A 393 -1.90 6.76 -20.52
C CYS A 393 -2.93 7.62 -21.27
N ALA A 394 -3.26 8.79 -20.76
CA ALA A 394 -4.21 9.73 -21.38
C ALA A 394 -3.74 10.19 -22.76
N ARG A 395 -2.46 10.56 -22.89
CA ARG A 395 -1.84 10.94 -24.18
C ARG A 395 -1.90 9.79 -25.18
N LEU A 396 -1.54 8.58 -24.74
CA LEU A 396 -1.59 7.37 -25.56
C LEU A 396 -3.01 7.07 -26.07
N LEU A 397 -4.00 7.22 -25.18
CA LEU A 397 -5.41 7.03 -25.50
C LEU A 397 -5.89 8.06 -26.53
N ASN A 398 -5.57 9.34 -26.32
CA ASN A 398 -5.95 10.42 -27.23
C ASN A 398 -5.35 10.24 -28.63
N GLU A 399 -4.08 9.83 -28.72
CA GLU A 399 -3.39 9.67 -29.99
C GLU A 399 -3.92 8.51 -30.84
N HIS A 400 -4.44 7.45 -30.23
CA HIS A 400 -4.76 6.20 -30.94
C HIS A 400 -6.24 5.82 -30.98
N TYR A 401 -7.04 6.25 -30.00
CA TYR A 401 -8.48 5.95 -30.00
C TYR A 401 -9.34 7.12 -30.45
N PHE A 402 -8.92 8.37 -30.22
CA PHE A 402 -9.71 9.56 -30.55
C PHE A 402 -9.37 10.19 -31.90
N ARG A 403 -8.32 9.74 -32.60
CA ARG A 403 -8.01 10.17 -33.98
C ARG A 403 -8.75 9.29 -35.01
N PRO A 404 -9.70 9.84 -35.79
CA PRO A 404 -10.41 9.09 -36.82
C PRO A 404 -9.44 8.66 -37.95
N GLY A 405 -9.50 7.38 -38.35
CA GLY A 405 -8.78 6.85 -39.53
C GLY A 405 -7.72 5.78 -39.27
N LYS A 406 -7.43 5.40 -38.02
CA LYS A 406 -6.48 4.31 -37.68
C LYS A 406 -6.95 3.43 -36.52
N LEU A 407 -8.20 2.96 -36.55
CA LEU A 407 -8.67 1.90 -35.63
C LEU A 407 -8.04 0.55 -36.04
N TYR A 408 -6.73 0.43 -35.86
CA TYR A 408 -6.05 -0.86 -35.79
C TYR A 408 -6.34 -1.44 -34.40
N GLY A 409 -7.13 -2.51 -34.36
CA GLY A 409 -7.24 -3.36 -33.17
C GLY A 409 -8.58 -3.30 -32.44
N ARG A 410 -9.37 -4.37 -32.67
CA ARG A 410 -10.52 -4.85 -31.87
C ARG A 410 -11.56 -3.79 -31.45
N PRO A 411 -12.76 -3.74 -32.07
CA PRO A 411 -13.76 -2.70 -31.83
C PRO A 411 -14.24 -2.56 -30.36
N ASN A 412 -14.01 -3.57 -29.53
CA ASN A 412 -14.38 -3.58 -28.11
C ASN A 412 -13.27 -3.13 -27.14
N SER A 413 -12.05 -2.89 -27.61
CA SER A 413 -10.91 -2.48 -26.77
C SER A 413 -11.08 -1.07 -26.19
N PHE A 414 -11.77 -0.18 -26.89
CA PHE A 414 -11.93 1.22 -26.47
C PHE A 414 -12.74 1.35 -25.17
N ALA A 415 -13.90 0.69 -25.10
CA ALA A 415 -14.75 0.71 -23.91
C ALA A 415 -14.02 0.10 -22.69
N TYR A 416 -13.25 -0.97 -22.94
CA TYR A 416 -12.42 -1.63 -21.95
C TYR A 416 -11.37 -0.66 -21.37
N VAL A 417 -10.55 -0.07 -22.24
CA VAL A 417 -9.44 0.78 -21.80
C VAL A 417 -9.97 2.08 -21.15
N THR A 418 -11.06 2.64 -21.68
CA THR A 418 -11.70 3.82 -21.08
C THR A 418 -12.22 3.54 -19.67
N ALA A 419 -12.89 2.40 -19.45
CA ALA A 419 -13.39 2.02 -18.12
C ALA A 419 -12.25 1.87 -17.10
N LEU A 420 -11.16 1.22 -17.49
CA LEU A 420 -9.97 1.10 -16.65
C LEU A 420 -9.32 2.45 -16.35
N PHE A 421 -9.22 3.32 -17.37
CA PHE A 421 -8.64 4.65 -17.23
C PHE A 421 -9.43 5.52 -16.24
N VAL A 422 -10.76 5.54 -16.36
CA VAL A 422 -11.66 6.27 -15.44
C VAL A 422 -11.54 5.72 -14.02
N HIS A 423 -11.54 4.40 -13.86
CA HIS A 423 -11.38 3.77 -12.54
C HIS A 423 -10.04 4.13 -11.88
N SER A 424 -8.94 4.10 -12.64
CA SER A 424 -7.63 4.52 -12.12
C SER A 424 -7.61 6.00 -11.74
N GLY A 425 -8.32 6.87 -12.48
CA GLY A 425 -8.48 8.28 -12.13
C GLY A 425 -9.26 8.49 -10.84
N LEU A 426 -10.32 7.70 -10.60
CA LEU A 426 -11.07 7.71 -9.34
C LEU A 426 -10.20 7.29 -8.15
N CYS A 427 -9.38 6.25 -8.32
CA CYS A 427 -8.44 5.83 -7.28
C CYS A 427 -7.44 6.95 -6.95
N LEU A 428 -6.87 7.61 -7.98
CA LEU A 428 -5.93 8.72 -7.78
C LEU A 428 -6.59 9.93 -7.12
N LEU A 429 -7.85 10.23 -7.45
CA LEU A 429 -8.61 11.30 -6.81
C LEU A 429 -8.81 11.01 -5.32
N LEU A 430 -9.23 9.80 -4.94
CA LEU A 430 -9.40 9.41 -3.54
C LEU A 430 -8.08 9.44 -2.77
N TRP A 431 -6.99 9.01 -3.40
CA TRP A 431 -5.65 9.11 -2.81
C TRP A 431 -5.23 10.57 -2.61
N PHE A 432 -5.44 11.44 -3.60
CA PHE A 432 -5.19 12.88 -3.46
C PHE A 432 -6.03 13.50 -2.33
N CYS A 433 -7.32 13.17 -2.25
CA CYS A 433 -8.22 13.63 -1.18
C CYS A 433 -7.72 13.23 0.22
N THR A 434 -7.07 12.08 0.36
CA THR A 434 -6.46 11.64 1.63
C THR A 434 -5.41 12.65 2.11
N HIS A 435 -4.51 13.08 1.23
CA HIS A 435 -3.53 14.12 1.57
C HIS A 435 -4.15 15.48 1.82
N VAL A 436 -5.21 15.85 1.07
CA VAL A 436 -5.94 17.10 1.31
C VAL A 436 -6.53 17.10 2.72
N VAL A 437 -7.21 16.03 3.13
CA VAL A 437 -7.79 15.92 4.49
C VAL A 437 -6.71 15.99 5.55
N TYR A 438 -5.58 15.29 5.36
CA TYR A 438 -4.45 15.34 6.28
C TYR A 438 -3.88 16.77 6.44
N ILE A 439 -3.59 17.44 5.31
CA ILE A 439 -3.02 18.79 5.30
C ILE A 439 -4.02 19.80 5.87
N SER A 440 -5.31 19.72 5.52
CA SER A 440 -6.35 20.58 6.07
C SER A 440 -6.46 20.44 7.59
N GLY A 441 -6.38 19.23 8.14
CA GLY A 441 -6.39 19.02 9.59
C GLY A 441 -5.22 19.72 10.29
N LYS A 442 -4.05 19.73 9.65
CA LYS A 442 -2.87 20.45 10.16
C LYS A 442 -3.02 21.98 10.06
N ILE A 443 -3.53 22.50 8.94
CA ILE A 443 -3.69 23.95 8.71
C ILE A 443 -4.74 24.54 9.67
N PHE A 444 -5.88 23.87 9.83
CA PHE A 444 -6.99 24.36 10.64
C PHE A 444 -6.92 23.91 12.11
N HIS A 445 -5.87 23.19 12.51
CA HIS A 445 -5.74 22.59 13.84
C HIS A 445 -6.96 21.75 14.25
N ALA A 446 -7.64 21.14 13.27
CA ALA A 446 -8.83 20.33 13.47
C ALA A 446 -8.48 18.84 13.53
N ASP A 447 -9.13 18.09 14.42
CA ASP A 447 -8.99 16.64 14.45
C ASP A 447 -9.79 15.99 13.31
N LEU A 448 -9.13 15.84 12.16
CA LEU A 448 -9.67 15.16 10.97
C LEU A 448 -9.18 13.72 10.84
N ARG A 449 -8.69 13.10 11.92
CA ARG A 449 -8.10 11.76 11.88
C ARG A 449 -9.08 10.70 11.38
N ILE A 450 -10.31 10.72 11.88
CA ILE A 450 -11.37 9.78 11.48
C ILE A 450 -11.68 9.91 9.99
N PHE A 451 -11.82 11.15 9.49
CA PHE A 451 -12.05 11.40 8.07
C PHE A 451 -10.90 10.90 7.21
N HIS A 452 -9.65 11.13 7.62
CA HIS A 452 -8.48 10.61 6.92
C HIS A 452 -8.50 9.09 6.83
N GLU A 453 -8.76 8.39 7.94
CA GLU A 453 -8.84 6.92 7.97
C GLU A 453 -9.94 6.36 7.07
N VAL A 454 -11.15 6.93 7.17
CA VAL A 454 -12.28 6.49 6.34
C VAL A 454 -11.99 6.70 4.86
N ASN A 455 -11.36 7.82 4.48
CA ASN A 455 -10.95 8.06 3.10
C ASN A 455 -9.91 7.05 2.60
N VAL A 456 -8.91 6.70 3.42
CA VAL A 456 -7.95 5.64 3.11
C VAL A 456 -8.65 4.30 2.89
N ASP A 457 -9.60 3.96 3.77
CA ASP A 457 -10.35 2.71 3.65
C ASP A 457 -11.21 2.68 2.39
N ILE A 458 -11.89 3.79 2.06
CA ILE A 458 -12.67 3.94 0.82
C ILE A 458 -11.75 3.78 -0.39
N PHE A 459 -10.57 4.40 -0.39
CA PHE A 459 -9.57 4.22 -1.46
C PHE A 459 -9.24 2.74 -1.66
N TRP A 460 -8.94 2.00 -0.59
CA TRP A 460 -8.60 0.57 -0.68
C TRP A 460 -9.78 -0.28 -1.15
N VAL A 461 -11.01 0.03 -0.72
CA VAL A 461 -12.21 -0.65 -1.20
C VAL A 461 -12.41 -0.40 -2.69
N VAL A 462 -12.31 0.85 -3.15
CA VAL A 462 -12.41 1.19 -4.57
C VAL A 462 -11.29 0.52 -5.37
N PHE A 463 -10.06 0.53 -4.87
CA PHE A 463 -8.95 -0.20 -5.49
C PHE A 463 -9.20 -1.71 -5.57
N ALA A 464 -9.80 -2.31 -4.54
CA ALA A 464 -10.16 -3.72 -4.54
C ALA A 464 -11.20 -4.07 -5.63
N LEU A 465 -12.16 -3.15 -5.89
CA LEU A 465 -13.14 -3.30 -6.97
C LEU A 465 -12.51 -3.36 -8.38
N SER A 466 -11.23 -2.98 -8.55
CA SER A 466 -10.50 -3.19 -9.81
C SER A 466 -10.52 -4.64 -10.26
N THR A 467 -10.46 -5.60 -9.32
CA THR A 467 -10.49 -7.04 -9.60
C THR A 467 -11.84 -7.46 -10.19
N SER A 468 -12.95 -6.97 -9.63
CA SER A 468 -14.30 -7.13 -10.18
C SER A 468 -14.45 -6.51 -11.56
N MET A 469 -13.89 -5.31 -11.77
CA MET A 469 -13.88 -4.69 -13.10
C MET A 469 -13.12 -5.55 -14.10
N HIS A 470 -11.92 -6.05 -13.76
CA HIS A 470 -11.19 -6.97 -14.60
C HIS A 470 -11.99 -8.24 -14.90
N ALA A 471 -12.68 -8.82 -13.91
CA ALA A 471 -13.51 -10.00 -14.11
C ALA A 471 -14.61 -9.77 -15.13
N VAL A 472 -15.45 -8.73 -14.93
CA VAL A 472 -16.54 -8.38 -15.85
C VAL A 472 -16.01 -8.16 -17.25
N LEU A 473 -14.89 -7.44 -17.36
CA LEU A 473 -14.34 -7.08 -18.65
C LEU A 473 -13.68 -8.27 -19.38
N ILE A 474 -13.03 -9.20 -18.66
CA ILE A 474 -12.49 -10.45 -19.22
C ILE A 474 -13.63 -11.34 -19.71
N MET A 475 -14.72 -11.45 -18.94
CA MET A 475 -15.91 -12.22 -19.32
C MET A 475 -16.63 -11.63 -20.52
N ARG A 476 -16.76 -10.30 -20.60
CA ARG A 476 -17.44 -9.62 -21.70
C ARG A 476 -16.63 -9.58 -22.99
N TYR A 477 -15.30 -9.54 -22.89
CA TYR A 477 -14.40 -9.36 -24.03
C TYR A 477 -13.25 -10.39 -24.08
N PRO A 478 -13.54 -11.70 -24.08
CA PRO A 478 -12.49 -12.75 -24.06
C PRO A 478 -11.60 -12.72 -25.31
N MET A 479 -12.12 -12.19 -26.42
CA MET A 479 -11.35 -11.99 -27.67
C MET A 479 -10.16 -11.03 -27.50
N LEU A 480 -10.17 -10.11 -26.51
CA LEU A 480 -9.02 -9.25 -26.21
C LEU A 480 -7.78 -10.04 -25.74
N PHE A 481 -7.99 -11.24 -25.22
CA PHE A 481 -6.92 -12.04 -24.65
C PHE A 481 -6.44 -13.15 -25.58
N ARG A 482 -7.09 -13.37 -26.72
CA ARG A 482 -6.69 -14.40 -27.71
C ARG A 482 -5.73 -13.83 -28.76
N ILE A 483 -5.03 -14.66 -29.52
CA ILE A 483 -4.28 -14.23 -30.70
C ILE A 483 -5.28 -14.10 -31.85
N VAL A 484 -5.36 -12.93 -32.50
CA VAL A 484 -6.08 -12.84 -33.78
C VAL A 484 -5.17 -13.50 -34.82
N LYS A 485 -5.53 -14.69 -35.32
CA LYS A 485 -4.74 -15.45 -36.31
C LYS A 485 -4.64 -14.77 -37.69
N GLU A 486 -5.30 -13.64 -37.92
CA GLU A 486 -5.35 -12.97 -39.23
C GLU A 486 -3.99 -12.48 -39.75
N ASP A 487 -3.03 -12.13 -38.88
CA ASP A 487 -1.78 -11.51 -39.31
C ASP A 487 -0.72 -12.52 -39.79
N GLU A 488 -0.70 -13.74 -39.25
CA GLU A 488 0.22 -14.79 -39.73
C GLU A 488 -0.22 -15.37 -41.09
N GLU A 489 -1.52 -15.47 -41.35
CA GLU A 489 -2.05 -15.83 -42.67
C GLU A 489 -1.84 -14.72 -43.70
N LYS A 490 -2.02 -13.44 -43.33
CA LYS A 490 -1.75 -12.31 -44.23
C LYS A 490 -0.27 -12.13 -44.57
N GLN A 491 0.65 -12.36 -43.64
CA GLN A 491 2.10 -12.25 -43.93
C GLN A 491 2.65 -13.45 -44.70
N LYS A 492 2.25 -14.69 -44.38
CA LYS A 492 2.61 -15.87 -45.19
C LYS A 492 1.99 -15.80 -46.59
N SER A 493 0.77 -15.29 -46.72
CA SER A 493 0.12 -15.00 -48.00
C SER A 493 0.86 -13.91 -48.79
N ALA A 494 1.25 -12.80 -48.16
CA ALA A 494 1.89 -11.69 -48.86
C ALA A 494 3.29 -12.01 -49.42
N THR A 495 4.05 -12.92 -48.79
CA THR A 495 5.37 -13.33 -49.28
C THR A 495 5.28 -14.42 -50.36
N VAL A 496 4.29 -15.33 -50.28
CA VAL A 496 4.05 -16.36 -51.31
C VAL A 496 3.37 -15.79 -52.57
N VAL A 497 2.60 -14.70 -52.44
CA VAL A 497 1.83 -14.11 -53.56
C VAL A 497 2.67 -13.20 -54.46
N LYS A 498 3.81 -12.65 -54.01
CA LYS A 498 4.58 -11.69 -54.82
C LYS A 498 5.26 -12.33 -56.04
N ASP A 499 5.64 -13.60 -55.97
CA ASP A 499 6.14 -14.38 -57.11
C ASP A 499 5.03 -14.92 -58.04
N ASN A 500 3.75 -14.72 -57.68
CA ASN A 500 2.60 -15.34 -58.33
C ASN A 500 1.67 -14.34 -59.07
N ILE A 501 1.93 -13.03 -59.00
CA ILE A 501 1.04 -12.02 -59.61
C ILE A 501 1.18 -11.99 -61.14
N ASP A 502 2.40 -12.09 -61.69
CA ASP A 502 2.61 -12.04 -63.14
C ASP A 502 2.08 -13.30 -63.85
N THR A 503 2.21 -14.47 -63.21
CA THR A 503 1.63 -15.73 -63.70
C THR A 503 0.10 -15.67 -63.70
N LEU A 504 -0.51 -15.22 -62.61
CA LEU A 504 -1.97 -15.04 -62.51
C LEU A 504 -2.50 -13.98 -63.50
N LYS A 505 -1.75 -12.89 -63.75
CA LYS A 505 -2.08 -11.88 -64.76
C LYS A 505 -2.11 -12.47 -66.17
N ASN A 506 -1.12 -13.30 -66.51
CA ASN A 506 -1.07 -13.99 -67.80
C ASN A 506 -2.20 -15.01 -67.94
N SER A 507 -2.51 -15.78 -66.90
CA SER A 507 -3.64 -16.71 -66.90
C SER A 507 -4.98 -15.99 -67.06
N LEU A 508 -5.17 -14.83 -66.40
CA LEU A 508 -6.37 -14.01 -66.56
C LEU A 508 -6.49 -13.51 -68.01
N ALA A 509 -5.41 -12.99 -68.59
CA ALA A 509 -5.42 -12.56 -69.98
C ALA A 509 -5.71 -13.71 -70.96
N HIS A 510 -5.20 -14.91 -70.68
CA HIS A 510 -5.46 -16.11 -71.48
C HIS A 510 -6.94 -16.53 -71.41
N MET A 511 -7.51 -16.63 -70.20
CA MET A 511 -8.92 -16.96 -70.00
C MET A 511 -9.85 -15.94 -70.67
N MET A 512 -9.53 -14.65 -70.55
CA MET A 512 -10.31 -13.60 -71.21
C MET A 512 -10.31 -13.78 -72.74
N ARG A 513 -9.19 -14.18 -73.36
CA ARG A 513 -9.14 -14.40 -74.82
C ARG A 513 -9.81 -15.71 -75.25
N LYS A 514 -9.63 -16.78 -74.49
CA LYS A 514 -10.05 -18.13 -74.87
C LYS A 514 -11.50 -18.42 -74.50
N ASP A 515 -11.84 -18.24 -73.22
CA ASP A 515 -13.12 -18.66 -72.65
C ASP A 515 -14.17 -17.53 -72.70
N LYS A 516 -13.73 -16.29 -72.95
CA LYS A 516 -14.55 -15.08 -73.12
C LYS A 516 -15.66 -14.93 -72.05
N PRO A 517 -15.35 -15.05 -70.75
CA PRO A 517 -16.37 -14.96 -69.69
C PRO A 517 -17.10 -13.61 -69.68
N PHE A 518 -16.48 -12.56 -70.24
CA PHE A 518 -17.07 -11.23 -70.38
C PHE A 518 -18.37 -11.20 -71.18
N LEU A 519 -18.66 -12.20 -72.03
CA LEU A 519 -19.93 -12.27 -72.78
C LEU A 519 -21.14 -12.48 -71.86
N ASN A 520 -20.93 -13.04 -70.65
CA ASN A 520 -22.00 -13.17 -69.67
C ASN A 520 -22.35 -11.81 -69.04
N ALA A 521 -23.56 -11.32 -69.29
CA ALA A 521 -24.04 -10.05 -68.74
C ALA A 521 -24.13 -10.02 -67.20
N LYS A 522 -24.24 -11.17 -66.54
CA LYS A 522 -24.34 -11.32 -65.09
C LYS A 522 -22.98 -11.54 -64.40
N LEU A 523 -21.87 -11.59 -65.15
CA LEU A 523 -20.55 -11.92 -64.61
C LEU A 523 -20.18 -11.03 -63.41
N THR A 524 -19.96 -11.66 -62.26
CA THR A 524 -19.48 -10.98 -61.06
C THR A 524 -17.99 -11.21 -60.82
N LEU A 525 -17.37 -10.35 -59.99
CA LEU A 525 -15.98 -10.53 -59.58
C LEU A 525 -15.75 -11.84 -58.82
N GLN A 526 -16.75 -12.31 -58.06
CA GLN A 526 -16.73 -13.60 -57.37
C GLN A 526 -16.71 -14.75 -58.38
N GLU A 527 -17.63 -14.75 -59.34
CA GLU A 527 -17.71 -15.79 -60.38
C GLU A 527 -16.42 -15.88 -61.20
N LEU A 528 -15.82 -14.73 -61.54
CA LEU A 528 -14.54 -14.72 -62.27
C LEU A 528 -13.38 -15.23 -61.40
N ALA A 529 -13.40 -14.95 -60.09
CA ALA A 529 -12.39 -15.48 -59.17
C ALA A 529 -12.51 -17.01 -59.05
N ASP A 530 -13.74 -17.52 -58.97
CA ASP A 530 -14.03 -18.95 -58.89
C ASP A 530 -13.57 -19.67 -60.17
N GLN A 531 -13.82 -19.09 -61.35
CA GLN A 531 -13.34 -19.62 -62.64
C GLN A 531 -11.81 -19.63 -62.74
N MET A 532 -11.15 -18.61 -62.18
CA MET A 532 -9.69 -18.52 -62.09
C MET A 532 -9.08 -19.36 -60.96
N HIS A 533 -9.90 -20.08 -60.20
CA HIS A 533 -9.49 -20.83 -59.00
C HIS A 533 -8.68 -19.98 -58.01
N THR A 534 -9.10 -18.72 -57.81
CA THR A 534 -8.46 -17.75 -56.90
C THR A 534 -9.49 -17.07 -56.00
N ASN A 535 -9.05 -16.25 -55.04
CA ASN A 535 -9.97 -15.49 -54.19
C ASN A 535 -10.23 -14.07 -54.73
N VAL A 536 -11.40 -13.51 -54.38
CA VAL A 536 -11.85 -12.17 -54.84
C VAL A 536 -10.85 -11.06 -54.52
N HIS A 537 -10.22 -11.12 -53.35
CA HIS A 537 -9.24 -10.10 -52.96
C HIS A 537 -8.01 -10.12 -53.88
N THR A 538 -7.54 -11.31 -54.24
CA THR A 538 -6.39 -11.51 -55.14
C THR A 538 -6.74 -11.05 -56.55
N LEU A 539 -7.90 -11.45 -57.08
CA LEU A 539 -8.34 -11.01 -58.41
C LEU A 539 -8.58 -9.49 -58.49
N SER A 540 -9.22 -8.91 -57.47
CA SER A 540 -9.42 -7.45 -57.37
C SER A 540 -8.09 -6.71 -57.39
N ARG A 541 -7.10 -7.22 -56.65
CA ARG A 541 -5.75 -6.66 -56.61
C ARG A 541 -5.05 -6.74 -57.95
N ILE A 542 -5.13 -7.88 -58.66
CA ILE A 542 -4.54 -8.05 -59.99
C ILE A 542 -5.15 -7.06 -60.99
N ILE A 543 -6.48 -6.86 -60.94
CA ILE A 543 -7.18 -5.94 -61.84
C ILE A 543 -6.81 -4.49 -61.53
N ASN A 544 -6.85 -4.08 -60.26
CA ASN A 544 -6.54 -2.71 -59.85
C ASN A 544 -5.06 -2.37 -59.98
N GLU A 545 -4.15 -3.21 -59.49
CA GLU A 545 -2.71 -2.92 -59.53
C GLU A 545 -2.08 -3.27 -60.90
N GLY A 546 -2.51 -4.38 -61.50
CA GLY A 546 -1.92 -4.92 -62.73
C GLY A 546 -2.48 -4.31 -64.02
N TYR A 547 -3.74 -3.89 -64.03
CA TYR A 547 -4.39 -3.27 -65.20
C TYR A 547 -4.83 -1.82 -64.95
N GLN A 548 -4.67 -1.30 -63.72
CA GLN A 548 -5.03 0.07 -63.35
C GLN A 548 -6.50 0.40 -63.65
N LYS A 549 -7.38 -0.60 -63.46
CA LYS A 549 -8.82 -0.55 -63.76
C LYS A 549 -9.59 -1.18 -62.61
N ASN A 550 -10.83 -0.75 -62.38
CA ASN A 550 -11.77 -1.54 -61.58
C ASN A 550 -12.32 -2.72 -62.41
N PHE A 551 -12.96 -3.68 -61.74
CA PHE A 551 -13.53 -4.87 -62.38
C PHE A 551 -14.46 -4.55 -63.57
N PHE A 552 -15.36 -3.59 -63.43
CA PHE A 552 -16.31 -3.25 -64.49
C PHE A 552 -15.63 -2.65 -65.71
N ASP A 553 -14.66 -1.75 -65.51
CA ASP A 553 -13.89 -1.16 -66.60
C ASP A 553 -13.04 -2.20 -67.32
N PHE A 554 -12.44 -3.14 -66.57
CA PHE A 554 -11.68 -4.25 -67.13
C PHE A 554 -12.56 -5.15 -68.02
N ILE A 555 -13.73 -5.59 -67.54
CA ILE A 555 -14.64 -6.43 -68.32
C ILE A 555 -15.16 -5.69 -69.56
N ASN A 556 -15.61 -4.45 -69.39
CA ASN A 556 -16.22 -3.70 -70.48
C ASN A 556 -15.24 -3.41 -71.62
N GLU A 557 -13.95 -3.24 -71.34
CA GLU A 557 -12.94 -3.10 -72.40
C GLU A 557 -12.91 -4.31 -73.34
N TYR A 558 -12.92 -5.54 -72.81
CA TYR A 558 -12.99 -6.76 -73.62
C TYR A 558 -14.30 -6.87 -74.41
N ARG A 559 -15.43 -6.46 -73.81
CA ARG A 559 -16.73 -6.43 -74.50
C ARG A 559 -16.71 -5.47 -75.70
N ILE A 560 -16.11 -4.28 -75.54
CA ILE A 560 -15.99 -3.30 -76.62
C ILE A 560 -15.08 -3.80 -77.73
N GLU A 561 -13.96 -4.44 -77.40
CA GLU A 561 -13.07 -5.02 -78.41
C GLU A 561 -13.74 -6.17 -79.17
N GLU A 562 -14.53 -7.02 -78.51
CA GLU A 562 -15.29 -8.06 -79.19
C GLU A 562 -16.43 -7.49 -80.05
N PHE A 563 -17.10 -6.44 -79.57
CA PHE A 563 -18.15 -5.74 -80.32
C PHE A 563 -17.60 -5.19 -81.65
N LYS A 564 -16.41 -4.57 -81.63
CA LYS A 564 -15.76 -4.08 -82.86
C LYS A 564 -15.53 -5.20 -83.87
N LYS A 565 -15.16 -6.40 -83.41
CA LYS A 565 -14.96 -7.57 -84.29
C LYS A 565 -16.28 -8.06 -84.88
N LEU A 566 -17.34 -8.11 -84.08
CA LEU A 566 -18.67 -8.51 -84.57
C LEU A 566 -19.17 -7.54 -85.64
N VAL A 567 -19.04 -6.23 -85.43
CA VAL A 567 -19.44 -5.21 -86.42
C VAL A 567 -18.62 -5.30 -87.72
N ALA A 568 -17.34 -5.67 -87.63
CA ALA A 568 -16.48 -5.83 -88.80
C ALA A 568 -16.69 -7.15 -89.57
N SER A 569 -17.46 -8.10 -89.01
CA SER A 569 -17.70 -9.41 -89.62
C SER A 569 -18.87 -9.37 -90.61
N ASP A 570 -18.68 -9.96 -91.79
CA ASP A 570 -19.72 -10.07 -92.82
C ASP A 570 -20.95 -10.84 -92.34
N GLN A 571 -20.78 -11.76 -91.37
CA GLN A 571 -21.84 -12.59 -90.80
C GLN A 571 -22.87 -11.78 -90.00
N TYR A 572 -22.48 -10.62 -89.44
CA TYR A 572 -23.32 -9.86 -88.51
C TYR A 572 -23.83 -8.54 -89.09
N LYS A 573 -23.66 -8.31 -90.41
CA LYS A 573 -24.08 -7.09 -91.11
C LYS A 573 -25.58 -6.75 -90.99
N HIS A 574 -26.41 -7.75 -90.70
CA HIS A 574 -27.87 -7.58 -90.54
C HIS A 574 -28.32 -7.32 -89.10
N TYR A 575 -27.42 -7.39 -88.12
CA TYR A 575 -27.73 -7.12 -86.72
C TYR A 575 -27.58 -5.64 -86.40
N THR A 576 -28.43 -5.13 -85.52
CA THR A 576 -28.26 -3.77 -85.02
C THR A 576 -27.14 -3.66 -84.01
N PHE A 577 -26.63 -2.44 -83.84
CA PHE A 577 -25.59 -2.17 -82.86
C PHE A 577 -26.08 -2.46 -81.44
N LEU A 578 -27.37 -2.28 -81.16
CA LEU A 578 -27.94 -2.63 -79.87
C LEU A 578 -27.95 -4.15 -79.67
N ALA A 579 -28.38 -4.92 -80.68
CA ALA A 579 -28.37 -6.38 -80.61
C ALA A 579 -26.94 -6.93 -80.41
N LEU A 580 -25.97 -6.41 -81.15
CA LEU A 580 -24.56 -6.79 -80.99
C LEU A 580 -23.98 -6.36 -79.64
N ALA A 581 -24.42 -5.23 -79.08
CA ALA A 581 -24.01 -4.80 -77.74
C ALA A 581 -24.55 -5.76 -76.65
N MET A 582 -25.78 -6.25 -76.80
CA MET A 582 -26.34 -7.25 -75.89
C MET A 582 -25.62 -8.59 -76.03
N GLU A 583 -25.26 -8.99 -77.26
CA GLU A 583 -24.52 -10.22 -77.54
C GLU A 583 -23.13 -10.25 -76.86
N VAL A 584 -22.46 -9.11 -76.76
CA VAL A 584 -21.18 -9.01 -76.04
C VAL A 584 -21.34 -8.81 -74.53
N GLY A 585 -22.55 -8.92 -73.98
CA GLY A 585 -22.82 -8.94 -72.54
C GLY A 585 -23.14 -7.58 -71.91
N PHE A 586 -23.49 -6.54 -72.68
CA PHE A 586 -24.02 -5.31 -72.08
C PHE A 586 -25.50 -5.48 -71.70
N SER A 587 -25.85 -5.07 -70.47
CA SER A 587 -27.22 -5.13 -69.95
C SER A 587 -28.10 -3.93 -70.34
N SER A 588 -27.51 -2.85 -70.90
CA SER A 588 -28.27 -1.70 -71.38
C SER A 588 -27.51 -0.86 -72.41
N LYS A 589 -28.26 -0.18 -73.28
CA LYS A 589 -27.76 0.82 -74.26
C LYS A 589 -26.95 1.93 -73.59
N THR A 590 -27.39 2.40 -72.43
CA THR A 590 -26.73 3.48 -71.67
C THR A 590 -25.35 3.08 -71.17
N THR A 591 -25.22 1.88 -70.60
CA THR A 591 -23.92 1.35 -70.13
C THR A 591 -22.98 1.08 -71.29
N PHE A 592 -23.49 0.53 -72.40
CA PHE A 592 -22.73 0.32 -73.63
C PHE A 592 -22.15 1.64 -74.17
N ASN A 593 -23.01 2.65 -74.43
CA ASN A 593 -22.58 3.92 -75.01
C ASN A 593 -21.53 4.62 -74.14
N ARG A 594 -21.71 4.60 -72.81
CA ARG A 594 -20.74 5.16 -71.86
C ARG A 594 -19.41 4.44 -71.92
N SER A 595 -19.42 3.10 -71.93
CA SER A 595 -18.21 2.28 -71.96
C SER A 595 -17.48 2.39 -73.29
N PHE A 596 -18.22 2.44 -74.41
CA PHE A 596 -17.68 2.61 -75.75
C PHE A 596 -16.97 3.96 -75.88
N LYS A 597 -17.63 5.05 -75.46
CA LYS A 597 -17.01 6.40 -75.46
C LYS A 597 -15.80 6.49 -74.54
N LYS A 598 -15.87 5.87 -73.35
CA LYS A 598 -14.75 5.83 -72.41
C LYS A 598 -13.53 5.08 -72.97
N THR A 599 -13.76 3.98 -73.69
CA THR A 599 -12.69 3.11 -74.23
C THR A 599 -12.10 3.66 -75.53
N THR A 600 -12.93 4.24 -76.40
CA THR A 600 -12.53 4.64 -77.77
C THR A 600 -12.38 6.15 -77.98
N GLY A 601 -12.81 6.97 -77.01
CA GLY A 601 -12.87 8.44 -77.12
C GLY A 601 -14.02 8.96 -77.99
N LYS A 602 -14.72 8.10 -78.72
CA LYS A 602 -15.80 8.43 -79.65
C LYS A 602 -17.06 7.65 -79.31
N THR A 603 -18.24 8.17 -79.65
CA THR A 603 -19.48 7.40 -79.62
C THR A 603 -19.46 6.31 -80.71
N PRO A 604 -20.24 5.22 -80.58
CA PRO A 604 -20.34 4.20 -81.64
C PRO A 604 -20.66 4.80 -83.02
N ARG A 605 -21.52 5.83 -83.05
CA ARG A 605 -21.88 6.59 -84.26
C ARG A 605 -20.68 7.25 -84.91
N GLU A 606 -19.91 8.00 -84.14
CA GLU A 606 -18.70 8.70 -84.59
C GLU A 606 -17.58 7.72 -85.00
N PHE A 607 -17.55 6.54 -84.40
CA PHE A 607 -16.52 5.53 -84.69
C PHE A 607 -16.78 4.77 -85.99
N PHE A 608 -18.03 4.39 -86.25
CA PHE A 608 -18.41 3.59 -87.43
C PHE A 608 -19.05 4.42 -88.57
N ASN A 609 -19.20 5.74 -88.39
CA ASN A 609 -19.74 6.67 -89.38
C ASN A 609 -21.11 6.24 -89.97
N VAL A 610 -22.04 5.85 -89.09
CA VAL A 610 -23.36 5.30 -89.43
C VAL A 610 -24.52 6.22 -89.00
N ALA A 611 -25.64 6.16 -89.71
CA ALA A 611 -26.85 6.95 -89.43
C ALA A 611 -27.66 6.39 -88.24
N GLU A 612 -28.41 7.27 -87.56
CA GLU A 612 -29.14 7.02 -86.29
C GLU A 612 -30.08 5.81 -86.32
N THR A 613 -30.64 5.50 -87.48
CA THR A 613 -31.60 4.42 -87.71
C THR A 613 -31.03 3.01 -87.49
N GLN A 614 -29.71 2.81 -87.52
CA GLN A 614 -29.07 1.49 -87.28
C GLN A 614 -28.77 1.20 -85.79
N LEU A 615 -28.93 2.19 -84.91
CA LEU A 615 -28.70 2.07 -83.46
C LEU A 615 -29.97 1.66 -82.67
N GLU A 616 -31.15 1.64 -83.30
CA GLU A 616 -32.44 1.63 -82.57
C GLU A 616 -33.47 0.55 -82.96
N SER A 617 -33.20 -0.39 -83.87
CA SER A 617 -34.16 -1.48 -84.16
C SER A 617 -33.75 -2.77 -83.39
N ILE A 618 -34.59 -3.56 -82.71
CA ILE A 618 -36.03 -3.59 -82.38
C ILE A 618 -36.12 -3.95 -80.87
N SER A 619 -37.21 -3.53 -80.23
CA SER A 619 -37.64 -3.86 -78.86
C SER A 619 -37.49 -5.32 -78.45
#